data_AF-A0A955H1L8-F1
#
_entry.id   AF-A0A955H1L8-F1
#
_cell.length_a   1.000
_cell.length_b   1.000
_cell.length_c   1.000
_cell.angle_alpha   90.00
_cell.angle_beta   90.00
_cell.angle_gamma   90.00
#
_symmetry.space_group_name_H-M   'P 1'
#
loop_
_entity.id
_entity.type
_entity.pdbx_description
1 polymer ?
#
loop_
_entity_poly.entity_id
_entity_poly.type
_entity_poly.pdbx_seq_one_letter_code
_entity_poly.pdbx_strand_id
1 'polypeptide(L)'
;MSKKPDSSVKLFSYSDDVPKNGKGMLIPQTGSKATVHPKHTFTPQSARPTPLLLPASRVIVTIMAVCALFILGATGYGLVSERNLAAPVVTVVNPYSQVSVDLEYGPQPALAQESFFASTRDSFIEAGLSFIEVDVSTKQVRLFKKGVLYFSADVLAVGEVGSWWETPSGLYQIEARDIEEFSNIAQVEFPWQLKFGGNYIIHGIPTYPGGGAVPDDFVGGGIRLANDKAEQLYRDVAAGLPVLVRAKLEQKRDVFVYEPQVPNLDTPHYFIADIDNGTILAATDLDAEAPIASLTKLMTAVVTAEELDLDGRVQITSPTFVHSLIPRLSERSSVSMYSLLQLLLVESSNEAAETIAGEMGRVEFIEAMNAKARQLGMMHSRFADPSGLSADNVSSLGDLFRLTKYIRSNRSFILEITANDKIPSAYVGGEFDGLINFNEVEDMDNFVGGKVGETLAAGKTSISLHEVELQGQVRTLIVIILGSDDRTGDVVTLLEYVQNRFGR
;
A
#
# COMPACT_ATOMS: atom_id res chain seq x y z
N MET A 1 52.34 36.95 -15.75
CA MET A 1 51.71 36.64 -14.45
C MET A 1 50.87 35.38 -14.61
N SER A 2 50.83 34.51 -13.60
CA SER A 2 49.88 33.39 -13.50
C SER A 2 49.42 33.31 -12.04
N LYS A 3 48.11 33.15 -11.82
CA LYS A 3 47.52 32.80 -10.51
C LYS A 3 46.22 32.01 -10.73
N LYS A 4 45.85 31.24 -9.70
CA LYS A 4 44.81 30.19 -9.73
C LYS A 4 43.38 30.73 -9.91
N PRO A 5 42.41 29.89 -10.32
CA PRO A 5 40.99 30.21 -10.20
C PRO A 5 40.61 30.49 -8.74
N ASP A 6 39.67 31.40 -8.54
CA ASP A 6 39.13 31.73 -7.22
C ASP A 6 37.93 30.82 -6.87
N SER A 7 37.79 30.51 -5.59
CA SER A 7 36.89 29.46 -5.08
C SER A 7 35.66 30.06 -4.41
N SER A 8 34.56 30.19 -5.16
CA SER A 8 33.25 30.53 -4.58
C SER A 8 32.07 29.95 -5.36
N VAL A 9 31.93 28.61 -5.35
CA VAL A 9 30.62 27.98 -5.60
C VAL A 9 29.71 28.37 -4.43
N LYS A 10 28.68 29.19 -4.69
CA LYS A 10 27.64 29.50 -3.70
C LYS A 10 26.34 28.80 -4.10
N LEU A 11 26.07 27.71 -3.40
CA LEU A 11 24.77 27.06 -3.36
C LEU A 11 23.74 28.00 -2.74
N PHE A 12 22.48 27.87 -3.16
CA PHE A 12 21.33 28.40 -2.45
C PHE A 12 20.29 27.30 -2.31
N SER A 13 20.02 26.89 -1.07
CA SER A 13 18.86 26.10 -0.68
C SER A 13 17.65 27.03 -0.53
N TYR A 14 16.45 26.53 -0.88
CA TYR A 14 15.21 27.14 -0.39
C TYR A 14 15.02 26.71 1.06
N SER A 15 15.44 27.56 2.01
CA SER A 15 15.52 27.24 3.45
C SER A 15 14.70 28.18 4.34
N ASP A 16 13.80 28.96 3.76
CA ASP A 16 12.99 29.99 4.43
C ASP A 16 11.57 29.45 4.77
N ASP A 17 11.49 28.31 5.48
CA ASP A 17 10.24 27.67 5.95
C ASP A 17 9.55 28.47 7.08
N VAL A 18 9.21 29.74 6.85
CA VAL A 18 8.45 30.58 7.79
C VAL A 18 7.39 31.42 7.06
N PRO A 19 6.09 31.24 7.37
CA PRO A 19 5.02 32.07 6.82
C PRO A 19 5.17 33.55 7.18
N LYS A 20 5.30 34.42 6.16
CA LYS A 20 5.38 35.88 6.33
C LYS A 20 4.01 36.53 6.09
N ASN A 21 3.34 36.92 7.17
CA ASN A 21 2.06 37.63 7.12
C ASN A 21 2.19 39.00 6.43
N GLY A 22 1.75 39.09 5.18
CA GLY A 22 1.72 40.33 4.40
C GLY A 22 0.54 40.38 3.45
N LYS A 23 -0.10 41.56 3.33
CA LYS A 23 -1.12 41.78 2.28
C LYS A 23 -0.41 41.76 0.92
N GLY A 24 -0.71 40.75 0.13
CA GLY A 24 0.23 40.22 -0.86
C GLY A 24 0.54 41.13 -2.05
N MET A 25 1.76 41.00 -2.55
CA MET A 25 2.11 41.27 -3.94
C MET A 25 3.26 40.33 -4.36
N LEU A 26 3.34 40.01 -5.65
CA LEU A 26 4.22 38.96 -6.19
C LEU A 26 5.72 39.28 -6.01
N ILE A 27 6.53 38.24 -5.71
CA ILE A 27 7.97 38.29 -5.96
C ILE A 27 8.18 38.23 -7.49
N PRO A 28 8.91 39.17 -8.10
CA PRO A 28 8.99 39.26 -9.56
C PRO A 28 9.92 38.19 -10.14
N GLN A 29 9.49 37.55 -11.24
CA GLN A 29 10.41 36.80 -12.09
C GLN A 29 11.47 37.75 -12.66
N THR A 30 12.75 37.44 -12.43
CA THR A 30 13.87 38.01 -13.17
C THR A 30 14.67 36.87 -13.78
N GLY A 31 14.81 36.88 -15.11
CA GLY A 31 15.24 35.71 -15.86
C GLY A 31 16.74 35.42 -15.78
N SER A 32 17.08 34.16 -15.49
CA SER A 32 18.37 33.56 -15.82
C SER A 32 18.16 32.24 -16.56
N LYS A 33 19.16 31.77 -17.31
CA LYS A 33 19.00 30.62 -18.22
C LYS A 33 19.01 29.30 -17.44
N ALA A 34 17.91 28.57 -17.50
CA ALA A 34 17.81 27.24 -16.94
C ALA A 34 18.69 26.22 -17.69
N THR A 35 19.30 25.30 -16.94
CA THR A 35 19.69 23.98 -17.45
C THR A 35 18.43 23.15 -17.71
N VAL A 36 18.37 22.44 -18.83
CA VAL A 36 17.20 21.64 -19.20
C VAL A 36 17.24 20.30 -18.47
N HIS A 37 16.55 20.25 -17.32
CA HIS A 37 16.02 18.99 -16.79
C HIS A 37 14.75 18.61 -17.58
N PRO A 38 14.39 17.31 -17.69
CA PRO A 38 13.19 16.90 -18.39
C PRO A 38 11.96 17.51 -17.71
N LYS A 39 11.13 18.23 -18.47
CA LYS A 39 9.90 18.83 -17.96
C LYS A 39 8.83 17.76 -17.78
N HIS A 40 8.25 17.68 -16.60
CA HIS A 40 7.00 16.96 -16.38
C HIS A 40 5.85 17.70 -17.09
N THR A 41 4.91 16.96 -17.69
CA THR A 41 3.93 17.52 -18.63
C THR A 41 2.49 17.30 -18.15
N PHE A 42 1.96 18.29 -17.43
CA PHE A 42 0.55 18.29 -17.03
C PHE A 42 -0.36 18.37 -18.26
N THR A 43 -1.20 17.35 -18.47
CA THR A 43 -2.13 17.29 -19.62
C THR A 43 -3.53 16.95 -19.13
N PRO A 44 -4.45 17.93 -19.01
CA PRO A 44 -5.81 17.66 -18.54
C PRO A 44 -6.57 16.84 -19.60
N GLN A 45 -6.88 15.58 -19.28
CA GLN A 45 -7.75 14.78 -20.14
C GLN A 45 -9.19 15.30 -20.05
N SER A 46 -9.72 15.81 -21.16
CA SER A 46 -11.16 15.98 -21.33
C SER A 46 -11.82 14.59 -21.39
N ALA A 47 -12.79 14.32 -20.54
CA ALA A 47 -13.58 13.09 -20.59
C ALA A 47 -14.13 12.87 -22.02
N ARG A 48 -13.64 11.83 -22.70
CA ARG A 48 -14.20 11.42 -23.99
C ARG A 48 -15.59 10.83 -23.73
N PRO A 49 -16.66 11.31 -24.38
CA PRO A 49 -17.94 10.63 -24.28
C PRO A 49 -17.83 9.26 -24.94
N THR A 50 -17.98 8.20 -24.15
CA THR A 50 -18.01 6.83 -24.65
C THR A 50 -19.16 6.70 -25.66
N PRO A 51 -18.91 6.37 -26.94
CA PRO A 51 -19.99 6.24 -27.91
C PRO A 51 -20.85 5.02 -27.55
N LEU A 52 -22.08 5.26 -27.10
CA LEU A 52 -23.02 4.22 -26.69
C LEU A 52 -23.50 3.42 -27.90
N LEU A 53 -22.70 2.42 -28.31
CA LEU A 53 -22.96 1.53 -29.44
C LEU A 53 -24.07 0.51 -29.10
N LEU A 54 -25.31 1.00 -29.03
CA LEU A 54 -26.50 0.15 -29.04
C LEU A 54 -26.66 -0.52 -30.42
N PRO A 55 -26.73 -1.87 -30.50
CA PRO A 55 -26.83 -2.58 -31.77
C PRO A 55 -28.24 -2.42 -32.40
N ALA A 56 -28.33 -1.62 -33.46
CA ALA A 56 -29.60 -1.25 -34.08
C ALA A 56 -30.15 -2.32 -35.06
N SER A 57 -30.81 -3.37 -34.54
CA SER A 57 -31.88 -4.13 -35.23
C SER A 57 -32.69 -4.90 -34.17
N ARG A 58 -34.02 -4.91 -34.12
CA ARG A 58 -35.07 -4.99 -35.16
C ARG A 58 -36.28 -4.10 -34.75
N VAL A 59 -36.76 -3.14 -35.55
CA VAL A 59 -37.76 -3.26 -36.66
C VAL A 59 -39.25 -3.21 -36.19
N ILE A 60 -39.90 -2.08 -36.55
CA ILE A 60 -41.34 -1.85 -36.87
C ILE A 60 -42.38 -1.49 -35.74
N VAL A 61 -42.82 -0.22 -35.79
CA VAL A 61 -44.22 0.35 -35.76
C VAL A 61 -45.19 -0.15 -34.65
N THR A 62 -45.72 0.66 -33.73
CA THR A 62 -46.74 1.77 -33.83
C THR A 62 -46.85 2.47 -32.42
N ILE A 63 -47.53 3.57 -32.04
CA ILE A 63 -48.55 4.56 -32.50
C ILE A 63 -48.09 6.00 -32.06
N MET A 64 -48.72 7.08 -32.52
CA MET A 64 -48.46 8.48 -32.09
C MET A 64 -49.21 8.94 -30.80
N ALA A 65 -48.53 9.83 -30.05
CA ALA A 65 -49.02 11.06 -29.40
C ALA A 65 -50.35 11.13 -28.59
N VAL A 66 -50.24 11.64 -27.35
CA VAL A 66 -51.21 12.56 -26.72
C VAL A 66 -50.46 13.72 -26.04
N CYS A 67 -51.06 14.92 -26.05
CA CYS A 67 -50.65 16.16 -25.38
C CYS A 67 -50.23 15.95 -23.92
N ALA A 68 -49.15 16.54 -23.38
CA ALA A 68 -48.75 17.96 -23.32
C ALA A 68 -49.48 18.79 -22.24
N LEU A 69 -48.67 19.35 -21.33
CA LEU A 69 -48.93 20.43 -20.36
C LEU A 69 -50.15 20.31 -19.40
N PHE A 70 -49.85 20.00 -18.14
CA PHE A 70 -50.39 20.77 -17.01
C PHE A 70 -49.25 21.51 -16.31
N ILE A 71 -49.51 22.74 -15.84
CA ILE A 71 -48.53 23.71 -15.33
C ILE A 71 -48.84 24.05 -13.85
N LEU A 72 -47.79 24.46 -13.11
CA LEU A 72 -47.80 24.97 -11.72
C LEU A 72 -48.17 23.94 -10.62
N GLY A 73 -47.32 23.81 -9.59
CA GLY A 73 -47.68 23.05 -8.39
C GLY A 73 -46.61 22.77 -7.34
N ALA A 74 -45.32 22.67 -7.69
CA ALA A 74 -44.26 22.31 -6.73
C ALA A 74 -42.97 23.10 -6.96
N THR A 75 -42.53 23.85 -5.94
CA THR A 75 -41.28 24.62 -5.95
C THR A 75 -40.15 23.87 -5.25
N GLY A 76 -39.00 23.80 -5.92
CA GLY A 76 -37.69 23.70 -5.25
C GLY A 76 -37.30 22.35 -4.67
N TYR A 77 -36.58 21.56 -5.48
CA TYR A 77 -35.17 21.25 -5.17
C TYR A 77 -34.39 21.21 -6.49
N GLY A 78 -33.36 22.03 -6.60
CA GLY A 78 -32.51 22.03 -7.79
C GLY A 78 -31.46 20.94 -7.67
N LEU A 79 -31.40 20.01 -8.64
CA LEU A 79 -30.19 19.20 -8.82
C LEU A 79 -29.07 20.14 -9.25
N VAL A 80 -28.25 20.56 -8.30
CA VAL A 80 -26.86 20.87 -8.58
C VAL A 80 -26.22 19.54 -8.96
N SER A 81 -26.10 19.29 -10.27
CA SER A 81 -25.17 18.28 -10.74
C SER A 81 -23.78 18.73 -10.32
N GLU A 82 -23.24 18.10 -9.28
CA GLU A 82 -21.80 18.12 -9.09
C GLU A 82 -21.18 17.60 -10.39
N ARG A 83 -20.25 18.38 -10.93
CA ARG A 83 -19.42 17.91 -12.02
C ARG A 83 -18.34 17.07 -11.36
N ASN A 84 -18.33 15.78 -11.64
CA ASN A 84 -17.13 14.96 -11.46
C ASN A 84 -16.02 15.64 -12.27
N LEU A 85 -15.19 16.42 -11.58
CA LEU A 85 -13.97 16.98 -12.14
C LEU A 85 -13.07 15.80 -12.44
N ALA A 86 -12.70 15.62 -13.71
CA ALA A 86 -11.76 14.57 -14.09
C ALA A 86 -10.47 14.74 -13.28
N ALA A 87 -10.01 13.66 -12.64
CA ALA A 87 -8.81 13.69 -11.82
C ALA A 87 -7.62 14.19 -12.66
N PRO A 88 -6.73 15.02 -12.08
CA PRO A 88 -5.61 15.59 -12.80
C PRO A 88 -4.60 14.50 -13.19
N VAL A 89 -4.51 14.18 -14.48
CA VAL A 89 -3.50 13.22 -14.98
C VAL A 89 -2.12 13.89 -14.97
N VAL A 90 -1.27 13.46 -14.05
CA VAL A 90 0.10 13.97 -13.88
C VAL A 90 1.10 12.96 -14.47
N THR A 91 1.67 13.27 -15.64
CA THR A 91 2.79 12.49 -16.18
C THR A 91 4.09 12.84 -15.45
N VAL A 92 4.79 11.83 -14.92
CA VAL A 92 6.12 12.00 -14.32
C VAL A 92 7.09 10.97 -14.93
N VAL A 93 8.35 11.37 -15.11
CA VAL A 93 9.40 10.48 -15.62
C VAL A 93 9.95 9.68 -14.44
N ASN A 94 9.68 8.38 -14.41
CA ASN A 94 10.13 7.49 -13.35
C ASN A 94 11.68 7.51 -13.27
N PRO A 95 12.29 7.74 -12.09
CA PRO A 95 13.73 7.97 -11.99
C PRO A 95 14.54 6.69 -12.25
N TYR A 96 13.96 5.51 -12.01
CA TYR A 96 14.59 4.21 -12.21
C TYR A 96 14.47 3.72 -13.66
N SER A 97 13.28 3.82 -14.26
CA SER A 97 13.01 3.26 -15.60
C SER A 97 13.12 4.28 -16.74
N GLN A 98 13.16 5.58 -16.44
CA GLN A 98 13.11 6.69 -17.41
C GLN A 98 11.85 6.72 -18.31
N VAL A 99 10.85 5.89 -18.00
CA VAL A 99 9.54 5.88 -18.67
C VAL A 99 8.68 7.02 -18.10
N SER A 100 7.92 7.69 -18.97
CA SER A 100 6.85 8.60 -18.53
C SER A 100 5.63 7.77 -18.14
N VAL A 101 5.23 7.85 -16.87
CA VAL A 101 4.08 7.12 -16.31
C VAL A 101 3.09 8.15 -15.78
N ASP A 102 1.79 7.90 -15.93
CA ASP A 102 0.75 8.66 -15.25
C ASP A 102 0.79 8.30 -13.75
N LEU A 103 0.82 9.30 -12.86
CA LEU A 103 0.61 9.07 -11.43
C LEU A 103 -0.85 8.68 -11.18
N GLU A 104 -1.08 7.37 -11.10
CA GLU A 104 -2.31 6.79 -10.56
C GLU A 104 -2.38 7.02 -9.05
N TYR A 105 -3.61 7.08 -8.51
CA TYR A 105 -3.83 7.08 -7.07
C TYR A 105 -3.42 5.73 -6.45
N GLY A 106 -2.82 5.77 -5.28
CA GLY A 106 -2.28 4.62 -4.54
C GLY A 106 -0.81 4.82 -4.12
N PRO A 107 -0.19 3.77 -3.54
CA PRO A 107 1.24 3.75 -3.23
C PRO A 107 2.10 3.89 -4.49
N GLN A 108 3.13 4.73 -4.42
CA GLN A 108 4.04 5.03 -5.52
C GLN A 108 5.48 5.08 -4.97
N PRO A 109 6.22 3.95 -4.94
CA PRO A 109 7.55 3.86 -4.30
C PRO A 109 8.59 4.88 -4.79
N ALA A 110 8.42 5.45 -5.98
CA ALA A 110 9.25 6.54 -6.48
C ALA A 110 9.16 7.84 -5.65
N LEU A 111 8.00 8.13 -5.01
CA LEU A 111 7.81 9.31 -4.15
C LEU A 111 8.58 9.24 -2.82
N ALA A 112 9.19 8.09 -2.48
CA ALA A 112 10.15 8.02 -1.39
C ALA A 112 11.48 8.75 -1.72
N GLN A 113 11.79 8.96 -3.01
CA GLN A 113 12.95 9.76 -3.42
C GLN A 113 12.66 11.25 -3.30
N GLU A 114 13.51 11.96 -2.56
CA GLU A 114 13.41 13.41 -2.33
C GLU A 114 13.30 14.23 -3.62
N SER A 115 14.13 13.94 -4.61
CA SER A 115 14.17 14.65 -5.89
C SER A 115 12.89 14.47 -6.70
N PHE A 116 12.31 13.27 -6.70
CA PHE A 116 11.08 12.94 -7.43
C PHE A 116 9.84 13.49 -6.71
N PHE A 117 9.80 13.40 -5.38
CA PHE A 117 8.76 14.02 -4.57
C PHE A 117 8.74 15.54 -4.72
N ALA A 118 9.90 16.20 -4.60
CA ALA A 118 10.02 17.65 -4.78
C ALA A 118 9.60 18.08 -6.20
N SER A 119 10.05 17.38 -7.26
CA SER A 119 9.65 17.74 -8.63
C SER A 119 8.15 17.52 -8.89
N THR A 120 7.54 16.52 -8.23
CA THR A 120 6.09 16.28 -8.28
C THR A 120 5.31 17.39 -7.56
N ARG A 121 5.66 17.70 -6.30
CA ARG A 121 5.08 18.80 -5.51
C ARG A 121 5.17 20.14 -6.26
N ASP A 122 6.35 20.47 -6.77
CA ASP A 122 6.58 21.74 -7.45
C ASP A 122 5.77 21.83 -8.76
N SER A 123 5.56 20.69 -9.44
CA SER A 123 4.64 20.61 -10.59
C SER A 123 3.16 20.83 -10.20
N PHE A 124 2.71 20.35 -9.04
CA PHE A 124 1.36 20.62 -8.53
C PHE A 124 1.17 22.11 -8.17
N ILE A 125 2.23 22.73 -7.62
CA ILE A 125 2.28 24.17 -7.29
C ILE A 125 2.23 25.02 -8.57
N GLU A 126 3.07 24.72 -9.58
CA GLU A 126 3.07 25.44 -10.87
C GLU A 126 1.75 25.27 -11.64
N ALA A 127 1.13 24.09 -11.57
CA ALA A 127 -0.20 23.84 -12.15
C ALA A 127 -1.35 24.53 -11.40
N GLY A 128 -1.08 25.15 -10.24
CA GLY A 128 -2.10 25.85 -9.46
C GLY A 128 -3.13 24.92 -8.82
N LEU A 129 -2.74 23.69 -8.47
CA LEU A 129 -3.62 22.72 -7.82
C LEU A 129 -3.85 23.04 -6.34
N SER A 130 -4.93 22.53 -5.77
CA SER A 130 -5.09 22.43 -4.31
C SER A 130 -4.80 20.98 -3.91
N PHE A 131 -3.97 20.77 -2.90
CA PHE A 131 -3.55 19.44 -2.43
C PHE A 131 -2.97 19.51 -1.02
N ILE A 132 -2.92 18.37 -0.33
CA ILE A 132 -2.15 18.20 0.91
C ILE A 132 -0.77 17.61 0.56
N GLU A 133 0.29 18.18 1.12
CA GLU A 133 1.62 17.59 1.20
C GLU A 133 1.75 16.92 2.58
N VAL A 134 2.22 15.67 2.61
CA VAL A 134 2.70 15.00 3.82
C VAL A 134 4.15 14.58 3.58
N ASP A 135 5.10 15.23 4.24
CA ASP A 135 6.49 14.78 4.24
C ASP A 135 6.86 14.31 5.66
N VAL A 136 6.83 12.99 5.83
CA VAL A 136 7.15 12.29 7.08
C VAL A 136 8.62 12.49 7.46
N SER A 137 9.51 12.63 6.48
CA SER A 137 10.94 12.82 6.72
C SER A 137 11.27 14.20 7.29
N THR A 138 10.47 15.22 6.95
CA THR A 138 10.54 16.56 7.55
C THR A 138 9.53 16.80 8.68
N LYS A 139 8.67 15.82 8.99
CA LYS A 139 7.53 15.93 9.92
C LYS A 139 6.61 17.14 9.64
N GLN A 140 6.19 17.33 8.38
CA GLN A 140 5.24 18.40 8.01
C GLN A 140 4.00 17.85 7.31
N VAL A 141 2.84 18.40 7.67
CA VAL A 141 1.63 18.40 6.84
C VAL A 141 1.38 19.83 6.36
N ARG A 142 1.23 20.02 5.05
CA ARG A 142 0.92 21.32 4.46
C ARG A 142 -0.30 21.23 3.56
N LEU A 143 -1.12 22.27 3.57
CA LEU A 143 -2.25 22.41 2.64
C LEU A 143 -1.97 23.56 1.68
N PHE A 144 -1.90 23.23 0.39
CA PHE A 144 -1.85 24.20 -0.70
C PHE A 144 -3.25 24.44 -1.23
N LYS A 145 -3.63 25.70 -1.42
CA LYS A 145 -4.86 26.11 -2.10
C LYS A 145 -4.50 26.91 -3.35
N LYS A 146 -4.80 26.37 -4.54
CA LYS A 146 -4.46 26.96 -5.84
C LYS A 146 -2.98 27.29 -6.03
N GLY A 147 -2.09 26.36 -5.67
CA GLY A 147 -0.63 26.51 -5.71
C GLY A 147 -0.04 27.40 -4.60
N VAL A 148 -0.85 27.96 -3.70
CA VAL A 148 -0.38 28.81 -2.60
C VAL A 148 -0.44 28.04 -1.28
N LEU A 149 0.68 28.01 -0.54
CA LEU A 149 0.72 27.46 0.81
C LEU A 149 -0.25 28.23 1.72
N TYR A 150 -1.23 27.52 2.28
CA TYR A 150 -2.33 28.09 3.05
C TYR A 150 -2.30 27.69 4.52
N PHE A 151 -1.83 26.48 4.84
CA PHE A 151 -1.67 25.95 6.19
C PHE A 151 -0.44 25.03 6.25
N SER A 152 0.22 24.98 7.42
CA SER A 152 1.34 24.09 7.75
C SER A 152 1.19 23.66 9.21
N ALA A 153 1.50 22.40 9.51
CA ALA A 153 1.51 21.86 10.87
C ALA A 153 2.60 20.81 11.05
N ASP A 154 3.21 20.81 12.23
CA ASP A 154 4.18 19.81 12.63
C ASP A 154 3.49 18.45 12.88
N VAL A 155 4.09 17.38 12.39
CA VAL A 155 3.63 16.01 12.62
C VAL A 155 4.20 15.52 13.95
N LEU A 156 3.32 15.30 14.92
CA LEU A 156 3.71 14.86 16.26
C LEU A 156 4.17 13.40 16.23
N ALA A 157 3.32 12.53 15.68
CA ALA A 157 3.56 11.11 15.49
C ALA A 157 3.11 10.66 14.09
N VAL A 158 3.69 9.57 13.61
CA VAL A 158 3.26 8.80 12.44
C VAL A 158 3.11 7.35 12.86
N GLY A 159 2.35 6.56 12.11
CA GLY A 159 2.40 5.09 12.22
C GLY A 159 3.83 4.58 11.98
N GLU A 160 4.19 3.51 12.68
CA GLU A 160 5.49 2.85 12.54
C GLU A 160 5.68 2.28 11.14
N VAL A 161 6.92 2.28 10.63
CA VAL A 161 7.25 1.68 9.33
C VAL A 161 6.96 0.18 9.38
N GLY A 162 6.26 -0.33 8.38
CA GLY A 162 5.73 -1.69 8.31
C GLY A 162 4.43 -1.91 9.11
N SER A 163 4.06 -1.02 10.03
CA SER A 163 2.85 -1.18 10.84
C SER A 163 1.58 -1.03 10.02
N TRP A 164 0.47 -1.50 10.60
CA TRP A 164 -0.90 -1.32 10.14
C TRP A 164 -1.27 0.14 9.81
N TRP A 165 -0.60 1.08 10.46
CA TRP A 165 -0.86 2.51 10.36
C TRP A 165 0.19 3.25 9.52
N GLU A 166 1.11 2.55 8.85
CA GLU A 166 2.02 3.19 7.90
C GLU A 166 1.26 3.75 6.70
N THR A 167 1.48 5.04 6.43
CA THR A 167 1.14 5.68 5.16
C THR A 167 2.35 5.62 4.23
N PRO A 168 2.36 4.80 3.17
CA PRO A 168 3.49 4.72 2.25
C PRO A 168 3.71 6.01 1.47
N SER A 169 4.83 6.09 0.76
CA SER A 169 5.01 7.13 -0.25
C SER A 169 4.04 6.89 -1.41
N GLY A 170 3.24 7.89 -1.77
CA GLY A 170 2.12 7.70 -2.68
C GLY A 170 1.40 8.99 -3.04
N LEU A 171 0.50 8.89 -4.01
CA LEU A 171 -0.46 9.94 -4.34
C LEU A 171 -1.84 9.38 -4.01
N TYR A 172 -2.56 10.00 -3.09
CA TYR A 172 -3.86 9.54 -2.62
C TYR A 172 -4.89 10.67 -2.74
N GLN A 173 -6.12 10.43 -2.29
CA GLN A 173 -7.20 11.41 -2.31
C GLN A 173 -8.00 11.33 -1.00
N ILE A 174 -8.45 12.46 -0.47
CA ILE A 174 -9.39 12.46 0.66
C ILE A 174 -10.70 11.80 0.22
N GLU A 175 -11.11 10.77 0.95
CA GLU A 175 -12.30 9.96 0.70
C GLU A 175 -13.41 10.27 1.71
N ALA A 176 -13.08 10.21 3.01
CA ALA A 176 -14.00 10.47 4.13
C ALA A 176 -13.42 11.47 5.13
N ARG A 177 -14.26 11.99 6.04
CA ARG A 177 -13.91 13.08 6.95
C ARG A 177 -14.84 13.19 8.16
N ASP A 178 -14.43 12.59 9.26
CA ASP A 178 -15.25 12.37 10.45
C ASP A 178 -14.78 13.21 11.65
N ILE A 179 -15.72 13.70 12.46
CA ILE A 179 -15.42 14.61 13.58
C ILE A 179 -14.72 13.86 14.73
N GLU A 180 -15.18 12.64 14.99
CA GLU A 180 -14.72 11.71 16.01
C GLU A 180 -15.20 10.32 15.60
N GLU A 181 -14.34 9.32 15.67
CA GLU A 181 -14.69 7.92 15.37
C GLU A 181 -13.77 6.98 16.15
N PHE A 182 -14.37 5.90 16.66
CA PHE A 182 -13.70 4.87 17.43
C PHE A 182 -12.98 3.86 16.53
N SER A 183 -11.69 3.64 16.78
CA SER A 183 -10.96 2.51 16.23
C SER A 183 -11.11 1.28 17.13
N ASN A 184 -11.74 0.25 16.59
CA ASN A 184 -11.79 -1.09 17.15
C ASN A 184 -10.38 -1.63 17.39
N ILE A 185 -9.46 -1.43 16.46
CA ILE A 185 -8.08 -1.91 16.55
C ILE A 185 -7.32 -1.22 17.67
N ALA A 186 -7.20 0.11 17.57
CA ALA A 186 -6.38 0.90 18.47
C ALA A 186 -7.05 1.17 19.83
N GLN A 187 -8.33 0.80 19.99
CA GLN A 187 -9.16 0.96 21.19
C GLN A 187 -9.25 2.42 21.69
N VAL A 188 -9.31 3.37 20.74
CA VAL A 188 -9.32 4.82 20.98
C VAL A 188 -10.26 5.55 20.02
N GLU A 189 -10.82 6.66 20.48
CA GLU A 189 -11.48 7.67 19.66
C GLU A 189 -10.42 8.54 18.96
N PHE A 190 -10.51 8.63 17.64
CA PHE A 190 -9.68 9.51 16.80
C PHE A 190 -10.47 10.76 16.39
N PRO A 191 -10.09 11.96 16.88
CA PRO A 191 -10.79 13.21 16.52
C PRO A 191 -10.27 13.83 15.22
N TRP A 192 -11.14 14.56 14.53
CA TRP A 192 -10.87 15.35 13.32
C TRP A 192 -10.24 14.54 12.18
N GLN A 193 -10.71 13.32 11.97
CA GLN A 193 -10.18 12.42 10.96
C GLN A 193 -10.38 12.95 9.54
N LEU A 194 -9.35 12.73 8.72
CA LEU A 194 -9.37 12.87 7.27
C LEU A 194 -8.84 11.56 6.68
N LYS A 195 -9.72 10.72 6.12
CA LYS A 195 -9.36 9.41 5.57
C LYS A 195 -8.97 9.50 4.09
N PHE A 196 -7.97 8.75 3.68
CA PHE A 196 -7.47 8.69 2.30
C PHE A 196 -6.77 7.36 2.01
N GLY A 197 -6.84 6.88 0.77
CA GLY A 197 -6.20 5.63 0.36
C GLY A 197 -6.73 4.42 1.14
N GLY A 198 -8.05 4.34 1.34
CA GLY A 198 -8.71 3.27 2.09
C GLY A 198 -8.61 3.45 3.60
N ASN A 199 -7.40 3.32 4.16
CA ASN A 199 -7.17 3.16 5.60
C ASN A 199 -6.21 4.18 6.24
N TYR A 200 -5.56 5.06 5.49
CA TYR A 200 -4.68 6.08 6.08
C TYR A 200 -5.49 7.28 6.58
N ILE A 201 -5.10 7.84 7.72
CA ILE A 201 -5.80 8.97 8.34
C ILE A 201 -4.83 10.06 8.80
N ILE A 202 -5.24 11.32 8.62
CA ILE A 202 -4.68 12.47 9.35
C ILE A 202 -5.66 12.81 10.47
N HIS A 203 -5.17 12.97 11.71
CA HIS A 203 -6.03 13.04 12.90
C HIS A 203 -5.45 13.90 14.02
N GLY A 204 -6.27 14.23 15.02
CA GLY A 204 -5.85 14.90 16.27
C GLY A 204 -5.30 13.94 17.33
N ILE A 205 -5.12 14.42 18.56
CA ILE A 205 -4.66 13.59 19.69
C ILE A 205 -5.77 12.59 20.08
N PRO A 206 -5.53 11.27 20.00
CA PRO A 206 -6.54 10.26 20.32
C PRO A 206 -6.89 10.22 21.81
N THR A 207 -8.06 9.67 22.15
CA THR A 207 -8.45 9.42 23.54
C THR A 207 -9.03 8.03 23.75
N TYR A 208 -8.78 7.42 24.91
CA TYR A 208 -9.46 6.19 25.31
C TYR A 208 -10.96 6.45 25.56
N PRO A 209 -11.85 5.46 25.31
CA PRO A 209 -13.26 5.54 25.66
C PRO A 209 -13.49 6.05 27.09
N GLY A 210 -14.16 7.20 27.22
CA GLY A 210 -14.29 7.94 28.48
C GLY A 210 -13.43 9.20 28.60
N GLY A 211 -12.63 9.54 27.56
CA GLY A 211 -11.96 10.84 27.43
C GLY A 211 -10.58 10.96 28.09
N GLY A 212 -9.92 9.84 28.40
CA GLY A 212 -8.52 9.84 28.83
C GLY A 212 -7.57 9.99 27.65
N ALA A 213 -6.64 10.94 27.67
CA ALA A 213 -5.65 11.07 26.61
C ALA A 213 -4.73 9.84 26.51
N VAL A 214 -4.34 9.48 25.29
CA VAL A 214 -3.28 8.48 25.05
C VAL A 214 -1.90 9.01 25.46
N PRO A 215 -0.92 8.13 25.76
CA PRO A 215 0.48 8.52 25.91
C PRO A 215 1.06 9.24 24.68
N ASP A 216 2.04 10.13 24.89
CA ASP A 216 2.73 10.85 23.80
C ASP A 216 3.43 9.91 22.81
N ASP A 217 3.90 8.75 23.30
CA ASP A 217 4.54 7.66 22.55
C ASP A 217 3.55 6.61 22.00
N PHE A 218 2.23 6.81 22.11
CA PHE A 218 1.24 5.95 21.47
C PHE A 218 1.36 6.06 19.93
N VAL A 219 1.69 4.97 19.23
CA VAL A 219 1.97 4.97 17.79
C VAL A 219 0.75 4.61 16.91
N GLY A 220 -0.37 4.22 17.52
CA GLY A 220 -1.61 3.92 16.78
C GLY A 220 -2.19 5.14 16.05
N GLY A 221 -2.63 4.94 14.81
CA GLY A 221 -3.54 5.86 14.11
C GLY A 221 -2.99 6.67 12.92
N GLY A 222 -1.75 6.50 12.49
CA GLY A 222 -1.25 7.23 11.32
C GLY A 222 -0.77 8.64 11.66
N ILE A 223 -1.19 9.67 10.91
CA ILE A 223 -0.54 10.99 10.93
C ILE A 223 -1.19 11.91 11.97
N ARG A 224 -0.53 12.04 13.14
CA ARG A 224 -1.03 12.84 14.27
C ARG A 224 -0.59 14.30 14.20
N LEU A 225 -1.56 15.21 14.27
CA LEU A 225 -1.37 16.65 14.46
C LEU A 225 -1.84 17.08 15.87
N ALA A 226 -1.48 18.30 16.28
CA ALA A 226 -2.10 18.94 17.43
C ALA A 226 -3.60 19.21 17.18
N ASN A 227 -4.45 19.13 18.22
CA ASN A 227 -5.91 19.20 18.05
C ASN A 227 -6.41 20.46 17.33
N ASP A 228 -5.83 21.63 17.58
CA ASP A 228 -6.20 22.87 16.89
C ASP A 228 -5.81 22.86 15.40
N LYS A 229 -4.72 22.16 15.05
CA LYS A 229 -4.24 21.97 13.68
C LYS A 229 -5.05 20.92 12.93
N ALA A 230 -5.39 19.81 13.58
CA ALA A 230 -6.29 18.80 13.05
C ALA A 230 -7.69 19.39 12.79
N GLU A 231 -8.27 20.10 13.76
CA GLU A 231 -9.56 20.78 13.60
C GLU A 231 -9.52 21.80 12.45
N GLN A 232 -8.47 22.62 12.37
CA GLN A 232 -8.34 23.61 11.29
C GLN A 232 -8.26 22.91 9.93
N LEU A 233 -7.41 21.91 9.77
CA LEU A 233 -7.26 21.17 8.52
C LEU A 233 -8.58 20.49 8.12
N TYR A 234 -9.25 19.84 9.07
CA TYR A 234 -10.58 19.23 8.93
C TYR A 234 -11.66 20.22 8.47
N ARG A 235 -11.62 21.47 8.94
CA ARG A 235 -12.53 22.54 8.50
C ARG A 235 -12.19 23.09 7.10
N ASP A 236 -10.93 23.01 6.69
CA ASP A 236 -10.41 23.59 5.45
C ASP A 236 -10.28 22.61 4.26
N VAL A 237 -10.55 21.31 4.49
CA VAL A 237 -10.41 20.19 3.53
C VAL A 237 -11.77 19.55 3.20
N ALA A 238 -11.90 19.00 2.00
CA ALA A 238 -13.06 18.22 1.56
C ALA A 238 -12.62 16.93 0.82
N ALA A 239 -13.53 15.98 0.67
CA ALA A 239 -13.32 14.81 -0.18
C ALA A 239 -13.03 15.22 -1.63
N GLY A 240 -12.26 14.39 -2.35
CA GLY A 240 -11.75 14.70 -3.69
C GLY A 240 -10.46 15.52 -3.73
N LEU A 241 -9.91 15.92 -2.57
CA LEU A 241 -8.65 16.66 -2.50
C LEU A 241 -7.44 15.69 -2.58
N PRO A 242 -6.45 15.88 -3.47
CA PRO A 242 -5.26 15.03 -3.52
C PRO A 242 -4.37 15.17 -2.27
N VAL A 243 -3.71 14.07 -1.90
CA VAL A 243 -2.75 13.96 -0.80
C VAL A 243 -1.46 13.36 -1.34
N LEU A 244 -0.38 14.13 -1.39
CA LEU A 244 0.93 13.71 -1.88
C LEU A 244 1.83 13.37 -0.69
N VAL A 245 2.21 12.10 -0.55
CA VAL A 245 2.92 11.56 0.62
C VAL A 245 4.34 11.12 0.29
N ARG A 246 5.28 11.51 1.16
CA ARG A 246 6.64 10.96 1.24
C ARG A 246 6.87 10.34 2.61
N ALA A 247 7.01 9.02 2.64
CA ALA A 247 7.50 8.26 3.77
C ALA A 247 9.04 8.33 3.87
N LYS A 248 9.61 7.73 4.93
CA LYS A 248 11.06 7.73 5.17
C LYS A 248 11.75 6.66 4.29
N LEU A 249 12.70 7.05 3.45
CA LEU A 249 13.48 6.12 2.63
C LEU A 249 14.56 5.38 3.45
N GLU A 250 14.20 4.24 4.04
CA GLU A 250 15.14 3.29 4.68
C GLU A 250 15.96 2.51 3.62
N GLN A 251 16.98 3.14 3.03
CA GLN A 251 17.99 2.44 2.22
C GLN A 251 19.31 2.26 2.98
N LYS A 252 19.45 1.12 3.66
CA LYS A 252 20.76 0.62 4.09
C LYS A 252 21.62 0.38 2.83
N ARG A 253 22.64 1.21 2.61
CA ARG A 253 23.65 0.94 1.57
C ARG A 253 24.55 -0.19 2.06
N ASP A 254 24.57 -1.27 1.30
CA ASP A 254 25.41 -2.44 1.59
C ASP A 254 26.67 -2.47 0.72
N VAL A 255 27.69 -3.16 1.22
CA VAL A 255 28.96 -3.44 0.55
C VAL A 255 29.25 -4.95 0.53
N PHE A 256 28.35 -5.78 1.07
CA PHE A 256 28.45 -7.23 1.00
C PHE A 256 28.43 -7.71 -0.45
N VAL A 257 29.46 -8.46 -0.85
CA VAL A 257 29.57 -9.08 -2.18
C VAL A 257 29.34 -10.57 -2.05
N TYR A 258 28.20 -11.05 -2.54
CA TYR A 258 27.89 -12.47 -2.60
C TYR A 258 28.35 -13.04 -3.93
N GLU A 259 29.06 -14.18 -3.90
CA GLU A 259 29.38 -14.94 -5.10
C GLU A 259 28.28 -15.99 -5.35
N PRO A 260 27.64 -16.05 -6.54
CA PRO A 260 26.64 -17.07 -6.83
C PRO A 260 27.28 -18.43 -7.12
N GLN A 261 26.68 -19.50 -6.61
CA GLN A 261 26.74 -20.87 -7.13
C GLN A 261 25.34 -21.48 -7.03
N VAL A 262 25.11 -22.60 -7.71
CA VAL A 262 23.82 -23.29 -7.77
C VAL A 262 23.86 -24.48 -6.79
N PRO A 263 23.05 -24.51 -5.72
CA PRO A 263 22.90 -25.68 -4.86
C PRO A 263 22.20 -26.82 -5.60
N ASN A 264 22.55 -28.07 -5.27
CA ASN A 264 21.92 -29.26 -5.85
C ASN A 264 20.64 -29.59 -5.07
N LEU A 265 19.51 -29.12 -5.58
CA LEU A 265 18.16 -29.39 -5.08
C LEU A 265 17.35 -30.07 -6.18
N ASP A 266 16.54 -31.06 -5.82
CA ASP A 266 15.63 -31.74 -6.75
C ASP A 266 14.32 -30.97 -6.97
N THR A 267 14.07 -29.91 -6.19
CA THR A 267 12.86 -29.08 -6.26
C THR A 267 12.80 -28.19 -7.51
N PRO A 268 11.65 -28.09 -8.21
CA PRO A 268 11.57 -27.43 -9.52
C PRO A 268 11.91 -25.94 -9.51
N HIS A 269 11.46 -25.22 -8.48
CA HIS A 269 11.64 -23.77 -8.37
C HIS A 269 12.05 -23.39 -6.95
N TYR A 270 13.23 -22.82 -6.81
CA TYR A 270 13.72 -22.25 -5.56
C TYR A 270 14.40 -20.90 -5.74
N PHE A 271 14.40 -20.11 -4.67
CA PHE A 271 15.04 -18.80 -4.55
C PHE A 271 15.46 -18.55 -3.10
N ILE A 272 16.64 -17.98 -2.89
CA ILE A 272 17.07 -17.43 -1.60
C ILE A 272 17.84 -16.13 -1.81
N ALA A 273 17.45 -15.08 -1.08
CA ALA A 273 18.02 -13.74 -1.17
C ALA A 273 18.11 -13.04 0.19
N ASP A 274 19.03 -12.08 0.34
CA ASP A 274 18.95 -11.08 1.40
C ASP A 274 17.83 -10.08 1.04
N ILE A 275 16.78 -10.00 1.87
CA ILE A 275 15.59 -9.21 1.51
C ILE A 275 15.82 -7.70 1.67
N ASP A 276 16.70 -7.27 2.57
CA ASP A 276 16.98 -5.86 2.83
C ASP A 276 17.75 -5.21 1.66
N ASN A 277 18.93 -5.75 1.31
CA ASN A 277 19.71 -5.24 0.19
C ASN A 277 19.17 -5.72 -1.18
N GLY A 278 18.49 -6.87 -1.22
CA GLY A 278 17.90 -7.47 -2.41
C GLY A 278 18.84 -8.36 -3.24
N THR A 279 19.93 -8.85 -2.66
CA THR A 279 20.92 -9.67 -3.37
C THR A 279 20.53 -11.14 -3.36
N ILE A 280 20.42 -11.73 -4.55
CA ILE A 280 20.07 -13.13 -4.78
C ILE A 280 21.32 -14.00 -4.51
N LEU A 281 21.17 -15.00 -3.65
CA LEU A 281 22.26 -15.87 -3.18
C LEU A 281 22.30 -17.20 -3.95
N ALA A 282 21.13 -17.72 -4.28
CA ALA A 282 20.89 -18.77 -5.26
C ALA A 282 19.43 -18.70 -5.76
N ALA A 283 19.22 -19.03 -7.03
CA ALA A 283 17.88 -19.13 -7.60
C ALA A 283 17.85 -20.04 -8.83
N THR A 284 16.67 -20.57 -9.11
CA THR A 284 16.26 -21.10 -10.43
C THR A 284 15.81 -19.95 -11.34
N ASP A 285 15.05 -20.23 -12.40
CA ASP A 285 14.50 -19.20 -13.30
C ASP A 285 13.56 -18.25 -12.53
N LEU A 286 13.88 -16.95 -12.55
CA LEU A 286 13.17 -15.91 -11.79
C LEU A 286 11.82 -15.55 -12.40
N ASP A 287 11.65 -15.78 -13.70
CA ASP A 287 10.48 -15.35 -14.49
C ASP A 287 9.61 -16.55 -14.92
N ALA A 288 9.97 -17.76 -14.52
CA ALA A 288 9.15 -18.96 -14.70
C ALA A 288 7.85 -18.89 -13.88
N GLU A 289 6.71 -18.94 -14.56
CA GLU A 289 5.37 -18.93 -13.97
C GLU A 289 4.98 -20.32 -13.46
N ALA A 290 4.60 -20.41 -12.18
CA ALA A 290 4.07 -21.62 -11.56
C ALA A 290 2.79 -21.33 -10.75
N PRO A 291 1.86 -22.30 -10.58
CA PRO A 291 0.74 -22.15 -9.66
C PRO A 291 1.23 -22.02 -8.22
N ILE A 292 0.76 -20.99 -7.50
CA ILE A 292 1.36 -20.60 -6.20
C ILE A 292 0.52 -20.98 -4.96
N ALA A 293 -0.59 -21.67 -5.14
CA ALA A 293 -1.50 -22.05 -4.06
C ALA A 293 -1.79 -20.88 -3.09
N SER A 294 -1.82 -21.16 -1.78
CA SER A 294 -2.13 -20.18 -0.74
C SER A 294 -1.11 -19.04 -0.54
N LEU A 295 0.01 -18.99 -1.28
CA LEU A 295 0.86 -17.79 -1.33
C LEU A 295 0.09 -16.58 -1.88
N THR A 296 -0.91 -16.84 -2.72
CA THR A 296 -1.95 -15.89 -3.17
C THR A 296 -2.48 -15.01 -2.02
N LYS A 297 -2.64 -15.59 -0.82
CA LYS A 297 -3.21 -14.90 0.33
C LYS A 297 -2.36 -13.73 0.85
N LEU A 298 -1.07 -13.67 0.50
CA LEU A 298 -0.24 -12.48 0.78
C LEU A 298 -0.68 -11.29 -0.08
N MET A 299 -1.03 -11.49 -1.36
CA MET A 299 -1.61 -10.44 -2.20
C MET A 299 -3.00 -10.03 -1.69
N THR A 300 -3.83 -11.01 -1.31
CA THR A 300 -5.14 -10.76 -0.68
C THR A 300 -4.99 -9.89 0.57
N ALA A 301 -4.02 -10.18 1.45
CA ALA A 301 -3.73 -9.37 2.62
C ALA A 301 -3.26 -7.94 2.25
N VAL A 302 -2.42 -7.77 1.22
CA VAL A 302 -2.01 -6.44 0.74
C VAL A 302 -3.19 -5.63 0.21
N VAL A 303 -4.08 -6.21 -0.62
CA VAL A 303 -5.27 -5.50 -1.12
C VAL A 303 -6.23 -5.15 0.01
N THR A 304 -6.43 -6.07 0.96
CA THR A 304 -7.21 -5.81 2.19
C THR A 304 -6.63 -4.63 2.98
N ALA A 305 -5.30 -4.53 3.03
CA ALA A 305 -4.57 -3.53 3.80
C ALA A 305 -4.48 -2.14 3.15
N GLU A 306 -5.06 -1.94 1.97
CA GLU A 306 -4.92 -0.70 1.19
C GLU A 306 -6.22 -0.24 0.52
N GLU A 307 -7.21 -1.12 0.37
CA GLU A 307 -8.44 -0.84 -0.40
C GLU A 307 -9.73 -1.16 0.41
N LEU A 308 -9.62 -1.59 1.67
CA LEU A 308 -10.74 -1.91 2.57
C LEU A 308 -10.58 -1.24 3.95
N ASP A 309 -11.71 -1.04 4.65
CA ASP A 309 -11.70 -0.62 6.04
C ASP A 309 -11.15 -1.75 6.93
N LEU A 310 -9.88 -1.58 7.30
CA LEU A 310 -9.15 -2.48 8.17
C LEU A 310 -9.66 -2.50 9.63
N ASP A 311 -10.30 -1.42 10.10
CA ASP A 311 -10.83 -1.35 11.46
C ASP A 311 -12.25 -1.96 11.57
N GLY A 312 -12.95 -2.00 10.44
CA GLY A 312 -14.35 -2.40 10.32
C GLY A 312 -14.68 -3.86 10.69
N ARG A 313 -15.98 -4.11 10.80
CA ARG A 313 -16.58 -5.44 11.04
C ARG A 313 -17.36 -5.94 9.84
N VAL A 314 -16.81 -6.98 9.21
CA VAL A 314 -17.38 -7.68 8.06
C VAL A 314 -18.59 -8.52 8.48
N GLN A 315 -19.65 -8.51 7.68
CA GLN A 315 -20.85 -9.34 7.91
C GLN A 315 -20.69 -10.71 7.24
N ILE A 316 -20.85 -11.79 8.01
CA ILE A 316 -20.78 -13.16 7.47
C ILE A 316 -22.13 -13.48 6.80
N THR A 317 -22.17 -13.33 5.48
CA THR A 317 -23.34 -13.69 4.66
C THR A 317 -23.23 -15.13 4.15
N SER A 318 -24.27 -15.92 4.39
CA SER A 318 -24.26 -17.39 4.24
C SER A 318 -24.59 -17.85 2.81
N PRO A 319 -24.12 -19.03 2.34
CA PRO A 319 -22.74 -19.10 1.88
C PRO A 319 -22.51 -19.91 0.59
N THR A 320 -21.49 -19.52 -0.18
CA THR A 320 -20.68 -20.45 -0.99
C THR A 320 -19.32 -20.63 -0.33
N PHE A 321 -19.28 -21.26 0.86
CA PHE A 321 -18.04 -21.52 1.56
C PHE A 321 -17.16 -22.51 0.76
N VAL A 322 -16.11 -21.97 0.16
CA VAL A 322 -14.93 -22.72 -0.29
C VAL A 322 -14.33 -23.48 0.91
N HIS A 323 -13.87 -24.70 0.65
CA HIS A 323 -13.40 -25.60 1.71
C HIS A 323 -12.10 -25.08 2.36
N SER A 324 -12.18 -24.54 3.58
CA SER A 324 -11.02 -24.34 4.46
C SER A 324 -10.57 -25.64 5.11
N LEU A 325 -9.28 -25.74 5.46
CA LEU A 325 -8.76 -26.86 6.26
C LEU A 325 -9.32 -26.85 7.70
N ILE A 326 -9.48 -25.66 8.27
CA ILE A 326 -10.18 -25.42 9.53
C ILE A 326 -11.29 -24.39 9.24
N PRO A 327 -12.58 -24.79 9.22
CA PRO A 327 -13.69 -23.85 9.08
C PRO A 327 -13.96 -23.15 10.41
N ARG A 328 -14.21 -21.83 10.37
CA ARG A 328 -14.43 -21.01 11.59
C ARG A 328 -15.51 -19.94 11.46
N LEU A 329 -16.00 -19.63 10.25
CA LEU A 329 -16.94 -18.53 10.05
C LEU A 329 -18.42 -18.94 10.11
N SER A 330 -18.74 -20.22 9.90
CA SER A 330 -20.10 -20.72 9.67
C SER A 330 -21.15 -20.43 10.74
N GLU A 331 -20.76 -20.20 12.00
CA GLU A 331 -21.68 -19.91 13.12
C GLU A 331 -21.71 -18.43 13.53
N ARG A 332 -21.04 -17.55 12.79
CA ARG A 332 -20.90 -16.12 13.14
C ARG A 332 -21.78 -15.24 12.27
N SER A 333 -22.20 -14.10 12.82
CA SER A 333 -22.92 -13.04 12.09
C SER A 333 -21.99 -11.94 11.58
N SER A 334 -20.93 -11.62 12.33
CA SER A 334 -19.89 -10.68 11.92
C SER A 334 -18.55 -11.02 12.60
N VAL A 335 -17.46 -10.51 12.03
CA VAL A 335 -16.08 -10.60 12.54
C VAL A 335 -15.34 -9.30 12.21
N SER A 336 -14.29 -8.98 12.96
CA SER A 336 -13.38 -7.89 12.60
C SER A 336 -12.53 -8.25 11.38
N MET A 337 -12.16 -7.24 10.58
CA MET A 337 -11.25 -7.44 9.44
C MET A 337 -9.87 -7.96 9.91
N TYR A 338 -9.39 -7.49 11.06
CA TYR A 338 -8.21 -8.03 11.73
C TYR A 338 -8.29 -9.54 11.98
N SER A 339 -9.39 -10.04 12.57
CA SER A 339 -9.55 -11.47 12.79
C SER A 339 -9.71 -12.27 11.49
N LEU A 340 -10.28 -11.69 10.42
CA LEU A 340 -10.25 -12.31 9.08
C LEU A 340 -8.83 -12.44 8.53
N LEU A 341 -8.00 -11.41 8.69
CA LEU A 341 -6.58 -11.45 8.28
C LEU A 341 -5.78 -12.48 9.09
N GLN A 342 -6.05 -12.65 10.38
CA GLN A 342 -5.48 -13.76 11.17
C GLN A 342 -5.86 -15.13 10.58
N LEU A 343 -7.15 -15.38 10.29
CA LEU A 343 -7.58 -16.64 9.68
C LEU A 343 -7.01 -16.86 8.27
N LEU A 344 -6.92 -15.79 7.47
CA LEU A 344 -6.35 -15.80 6.12
C LEU A 344 -4.88 -16.22 6.13
N LEU A 345 -4.09 -15.67 7.07
CA LEU A 345 -2.65 -15.77 7.07
C LEU A 345 -2.14 -16.98 7.88
N VAL A 346 -2.62 -17.17 9.11
CA VAL A 346 -2.19 -18.23 10.04
C VAL A 346 -2.76 -19.60 9.61
N GLU A 347 -4.09 -19.73 9.62
CA GLU A 347 -4.78 -20.99 9.26
C GLU A 347 -5.07 -21.12 7.75
N SER A 348 -4.49 -20.23 6.93
CA SER A 348 -4.60 -20.29 5.47
C SER A 348 -6.06 -20.34 4.94
N SER A 349 -7.02 -19.73 5.67
CA SER A 349 -8.46 -19.96 5.49
C SER A 349 -8.97 -19.44 4.14
N ASN A 350 -9.65 -20.32 3.41
CA ASN A 350 -10.32 -20.01 2.15
C ASN A 350 -11.65 -19.28 2.40
N GLU A 351 -12.39 -19.66 3.46
CA GLU A 351 -13.56 -18.91 3.93
C GLU A 351 -13.24 -17.43 4.15
N ALA A 352 -12.11 -17.14 4.83
CA ALA A 352 -11.68 -15.77 5.10
C ALA A 352 -11.33 -15.00 3.81
N ALA A 353 -10.64 -15.64 2.86
CA ALA A 353 -10.27 -15.04 1.58
C ALA A 353 -11.49 -14.61 0.74
N GLU A 354 -12.49 -15.47 0.60
CA GLU A 354 -13.72 -15.16 -0.14
C GLU A 354 -14.63 -14.19 0.65
N THR A 355 -14.59 -14.21 1.98
CA THR A 355 -15.31 -13.24 2.83
C THR A 355 -14.73 -11.83 2.66
N ILE A 356 -13.41 -11.68 2.71
CA ILE A 356 -12.67 -10.43 2.45
C ILE A 356 -13.00 -9.89 1.06
N ALA A 357 -12.91 -10.73 0.02
CA ALA A 357 -13.22 -10.32 -1.35
C ALA A 357 -14.72 -9.99 -1.55
N GLY A 358 -15.60 -10.51 -0.69
CA GLY A 358 -17.03 -10.22 -0.70
C GLY A 358 -17.36 -8.75 -0.39
N GLU A 359 -16.61 -8.09 0.51
CA GLU A 359 -16.90 -6.72 0.96
C GLU A 359 -16.72 -5.66 -0.14
N MET A 360 -15.76 -5.87 -1.04
CA MET A 360 -15.55 -5.01 -2.23
C MET A 360 -16.45 -5.42 -3.40
N GLY A 361 -16.88 -6.69 -3.44
CA GLY A 361 -17.26 -7.39 -4.66
C GLY A 361 -16.10 -8.24 -5.17
N ARG A 362 -16.38 -9.54 -5.38
CA ARG A 362 -15.33 -10.54 -5.64
C ARG A 362 -14.56 -10.29 -6.95
N VAL A 363 -15.22 -9.75 -7.97
CA VAL A 363 -14.58 -9.49 -9.27
C VAL A 363 -13.67 -8.28 -9.15
N GLU A 364 -14.20 -7.23 -8.53
CA GLU A 364 -13.56 -5.95 -8.23
C GLU A 364 -12.29 -6.17 -7.37
N PHE A 365 -12.37 -7.03 -6.35
CA PHE A 365 -11.22 -7.42 -5.52
C PHE A 365 -10.14 -8.15 -6.33
N ILE A 366 -10.52 -9.05 -7.23
CA ILE A 366 -9.56 -9.75 -8.11
C ILE A 366 -8.93 -8.78 -9.12
N GLU A 367 -9.70 -7.81 -9.63
CA GLU A 367 -9.15 -6.73 -10.46
C GLU A 367 -8.15 -5.87 -9.68
N ALA A 368 -8.43 -5.57 -8.40
CA ALA A 368 -7.51 -4.88 -7.49
C ALA A 368 -6.22 -5.68 -7.20
N MET A 369 -6.31 -7.00 -6.96
CA MET A 369 -5.13 -7.87 -6.82
C MET A 369 -4.22 -7.82 -8.06
N ASN A 370 -4.81 -7.88 -9.26
CA ASN A 370 -4.06 -7.79 -10.51
C ASN A 370 -3.57 -6.35 -10.80
N ALA A 371 -4.25 -5.32 -10.31
CA ALA A 371 -3.78 -3.93 -10.38
C ALA A 371 -2.56 -3.71 -9.48
N LYS A 372 -2.62 -4.19 -8.22
CA LYS A 372 -1.51 -4.15 -7.28
C LYS A 372 -0.29 -4.89 -7.83
N ALA A 373 -0.47 -6.06 -8.43
CA ALA A 373 0.58 -6.80 -9.12
C ALA A 373 1.32 -5.91 -10.15
N ARG A 374 0.58 -5.23 -11.04
CA ARG A 374 1.17 -4.31 -12.03
C ARG A 374 1.87 -3.11 -11.38
N GLN A 375 1.30 -2.52 -10.34
CA GLN A 375 1.90 -1.41 -9.57
C GLN A 375 3.25 -1.82 -8.92
N LEU A 376 3.36 -3.06 -8.44
CA LEU A 376 4.59 -3.64 -7.88
C LEU A 376 5.58 -4.14 -8.95
N GLY A 377 5.25 -4.04 -10.24
CA GLY A 377 6.07 -4.56 -11.34
C GLY A 377 6.08 -6.09 -11.42
N MET A 378 5.05 -6.75 -10.89
CA MET A 378 4.86 -8.20 -10.95
C MET A 378 4.25 -8.58 -12.30
N MET A 379 5.11 -8.77 -13.30
CA MET A 379 4.73 -8.94 -14.71
C MET A 379 4.46 -10.39 -15.13
N HIS A 380 4.82 -11.35 -14.28
CA HIS A 380 4.65 -12.79 -14.41
C HIS A 380 3.62 -13.32 -13.37
N SER A 381 2.79 -12.44 -12.82
CA SER A 381 1.73 -12.77 -11.87
C SER A 381 0.34 -12.53 -12.44
N ARG A 382 -0.57 -13.44 -12.13
CA ARG A 382 -2.00 -13.32 -12.45
C ARG A 382 -2.83 -13.97 -11.35
N PHE A 383 -3.79 -13.22 -10.84
CA PHE A 383 -4.72 -13.68 -9.81
C PHE A 383 -6.11 -13.96 -10.37
N ALA A 384 -6.70 -15.10 -9.99
CA ALA A 384 -7.99 -15.61 -10.46
C ALA A 384 -8.99 -15.91 -9.31
N ASP A 385 -8.51 -16.03 -8.08
CA ASP A 385 -9.30 -16.11 -6.85
C ASP A 385 -8.48 -15.60 -5.65
N PRO A 386 -9.09 -15.08 -4.57
CA PRO A 386 -8.37 -14.51 -3.43
C PRO A 386 -7.71 -15.56 -2.50
N SER A 387 -7.92 -16.86 -2.73
CA SER A 387 -7.51 -17.93 -1.81
C SER A 387 -6.31 -18.75 -2.27
N GLY A 388 -6.08 -18.87 -3.58
CA GLY A 388 -5.10 -19.79 -4.15
C GLY A 388 -5.65 -21.17 -4.50
N LEU A 389 -6.96 -21.32 -4.71
CA LEU A 389 -7.57 -22.62 -5.02
C LEU A 389 -7.53 -22.98 -6.51
N SER A 390 -7.63 -21.98 -7.40
CA SER A 390 -7.47 -22.15 -8.83
C SER A 390 -6.00 -22.33 -9.22
N ALA A 391 -5.74 -23.26 -10.14
CA ALA A 391 -4.45 -23.38 -10.80
C ALA A 391 -4.11 -22.14 -11.68
N ASP A 392 -5.09 -21.28 -11.98
CA ASP A 392 -4.85 -20.03 -12.70
C ASP A 392 -4.20 -18.92 -11.84
N ASN A 393 -4.15 -19.08 -10.50
CA ASN A 393 -3.35 -18.24 -9.61
C ASN A 393 -1.86 -18.60 -9.78
N VAL A 394 -1.18 -17.83 -10.63
CA VAL A 394 0.24 -18.04 -11.00
C VAL A 394 1.10 -16.82 -10.65
N SER A 395 2.37 -17.07 -10.36
CA SER A 395 3.41 -16.06 -10.17
C SER A 395 4.78 -16.68 -10.43
N SER A 396 5.81 -15.85 -10.54
CA SER A 396 7.21 -16.26 -10.57
C SER A 396 7.95 -15.97 -9.25
N LEU A 397 9.16 -16.52 -9.10
CA LEU A 397 10.03 -16.28 -7.93
C LEU A 397 10.43 -14.81 -7.80
N GLY A 398 10.73 -14.13 -8.92
CA GLY A 398 11.05 -12.71 -8.94
C GLY A 398 9.86 -11.83 -8.52
N ASP A 399 8.63 -12.23 -8.88
CA ASP A 399 7.42 -11.50 -8.53
C ASP A 399 6.99 -11.72 -7.08
N LEU A 400 7.08 -12.96 -6.57
CA LEU A 400 6.87 -13.23 -5.16
C LEU A 400 7.90 -12.49 -4.29
N PHE A 401 9.15 -12.39 -4.74
CA PHE A 401 10.16 -11.57 -4.07
C PHE A 401 9.78 -10.07 -4.06
N ARG A 402 9.27 -9.51 -5.17
CA ARG A 402 8.75 -8.13 -5.23
C ARG A 402 7.61 -7.93 -4.23
N LEU A 403 6.65 -8.85 -4.17
CA LEU A 403 5.53 -8.83 -3.23
C LEU A 403 6.02 -8.88 -1.76
N THR A 404 6.86 -9.84 -1.40
CA THR A 404 7.32 -9.98 0.00
C THR A 404 8.23 -8.83 0.41
N LYS A 405 9.03 -8.26 -0.50
CA LYS A 405 9.80 -7.03 -0.21
C LYS A 405 8.89 -5.82 -0.05
N TYR A 406 7.84 -5.67 -0.86
CA TYR A 406 6.82 -4.64 -0.65
C TYR A 406 6.16 -4.79 0.73
N ILE A 407 5.74 -6.01 1.09
CA ILE A 407 5.16 -6.32 2.40
C ILE A 407 6.13 -5.96 3.52
N ARG A 408 7.37 -6.47 3.53
CA ARG A 408 8.35 -6.15 4.58
C ARG A 408 8.62 -4.65 4.75
N SER A 409 8.58 -3.88 3.66
CA SER A 409 8.89 -2.44 3.68
C SER A 409 7.69 -1.50 3.88
N ASN A 410 6.44 -1.98 3.80
CA ASN A 410 5.23 -1.13 3.87
C ASN A 410 4.10 -1.72 4.73
N ARG A 411 4.16 -3.02 5.06
CA ARG A 411 3.11 -3.87 5.66
C ARG A 411 3.69 -5.04 6.48
N SER A 412 4.79 -4.85 7.21
CA SER A 412 5.46 -5.91 7.99
C SER A 412 4.50 -6.67 8.91
N PHE A 413 3.43 -6.01 9.39
CA PHE A 413 2.36 -6.64 10.18
C PHE A 413 1.76 -7.89 9.51
N ILE A 414 1.72 -7.97 8.18
CA ILE A 414 1.25 -9.16 7.44
C ILE A 414 2.18 -10.36 7.69
N LEU A 415 3.49 -10.13 7.80
CA LEU A 415 4.47 -11.16 8.14
C LEU A 415 4.49 -11.44 9.64
N GLU A 416 4.34 -10.42 10.49
CA GLU A 416 4.22 -10.58 11.95
C GLU A 416 3.02 -11.48 12.32
N ILE A 417 1.86 -11.30 11.67
CA ILE A 417 0.70 -12.20 11.80
C ILE A 417 1.10 -13.66 11.49
N THR A 418 1.89 -13.88 10.43
CA THR A 418 2.30 -15.24 10.02
C THR A 418 3.43 -15.86 10.84
N ALA A 419 4.18 -15.03 11.58
CA ALA A 419 5.18 -15.50 12.53
C ALA A 419 4.54 -16.09 13.80
N ASN A 420 3.22 -15.88 14.00
CA ASN A 420 2.51 -16.16 15.26
C ASN A 420 3.13 -15.43 16.46
N ASP A 421 3.92 -14.39 16.18
CA ASP A 421 4.50 -13.51 17.17
C ASP A 421 3.38 -12.71 17.85
N LYS A 422 3.62 -12.21 19.06
CA LYS A 422 2.59 -11.48 19.80
C LYS A 422 2.39 -10.09 19.23
N ILE A 423 1.55 -10.02 18.19
CA ILE A 423 1.02 -8.79 17.61
C ILE A 423 0.65 -7.85 18.77
N PRO A 424 1.17 -6.60 18.80
CA PRO A 424 1.11 -5.75 20.00
C PRO A 424 -0.28 -5.62 20.62
N SER A 425 -0.37 -5.33 21.92
CA SER A 425 -1.66 -5.20 22.62
C SER A 425 -2.51 -3.97 22.21
N ALA A 426 -2.17 -3.33 21.09
CA ALA A 426 -2.91 -2.27 20.40
C ALA A 426 -3.67 -2.80 19.16
N TYR A 427 -3.94 -4.12 19.13
CA TYR A 427 -4.73 -4.82 18.12
C TYR A 427 -5.71 -5.80 18.82
N VAL A 428 -6.89 -6.06 18.23
CA VAL A 428 -7.97 -6.84 18.87
C VAL A 428 -7.68 -8.33 18.89
N GLY A 429 -7.08 -8.83 19.96
CA GLY A 429 -7.08 -10.26 20.28
C GLY A 429 -8.45 -10.75 20.80
N GLY A 430 -8.79 -12.01 20.51
CA GLY A 430 -9.82 -12.75 21.26
C GLY A 430 -11.15 -13.07 20.55
N GLU A 431 -11.33 -12.78 19.26
CA GLU A 431 -12.49 -13.35 18.54
C GLU A 431 -12.31 -14.85 18.23
N PHE A 432 -11.06 -15.34 18.13
CA PHE A 432 -10.72 -16.74 17.90
C PHE A 432 -9.59 -17.19 18.82
N ASP A 433 -9.81 -18.29 19.54
CA ASP A 433 -8.79 -18.97 20.34
C ASP A 433 -8.20 -20.17 19.58
N GLY A 434 -6.96 -20.54 19.94
CA GLY A 434 -6.31 -21.77 19.45
C GLY A 434 -6.18 -21.82 17.94
N LEU A 435 -5.70 -20.74 17.31
CA LEU A 435 -5.30 -20.75 15.90
C LEU A 435 -4.10 -21.68 15.71
N ILE A 436 -4.06 -22.42 14.61
CA ILE A 436 -2.94 -23.30 14.24
C ILE A 436 -2.19 -22.68 13.07
N ASN A 437 -0.94 -22.26 13.29
CA ASN A 437 -0.09 -21.80 12.20
C ASN A 437 0.26 -22.99 11.29
N PHE A 438 0.19 -22.80 9.98
CA PHE A 438 0.54 -23.85 9.01
C PHE A 438 1.97 -23.72 8.48
N ASN A 439 2.73 -22.72 8.92
CA ASN A 439 4.12 -22.54 8.51
C ASN A 439 5.01 -23.62 9.16
N GLU A 440 5.20 -24.76 8.47
CA GLU A 440 6.00 -25.94 8.85
C GLU A 440 7.48 -25.69 9.25
N VAL A 441 7.93 -24.44 9.22
CA VAL A 441 9.26 -23.98 9.61
C VAL A 441 9.23 -23.08 10.87
N GLU A 442 8.09 -22.95 11.55
CA GLU A 442 7.94 -22.10 12.75
C GLU A 442 8.75 -22.61 13.97
N ASP A 443 9.04 -23.91 14.04
CA ASP A 443 9.93 -24.51 15.04
C ASP A 443 11.42 -24.14 14.84
N MET A 444 11.77 -23.35 13.81
CA MET A 444 13.12 -22.81 13.64
C MET A 444 13.28 -21.51 14.44
N ASP A 445 14.22 -21.48 15.39
CA ASP A 445 14.57 -20.32 16.24
C ASP A 445 14.84 -19.00 15.48
N ASN A 446 15.01 -19.05 14.15
CA ASN A 446 15.27 -17.90 13.29
C ASN A 446 14.09 -17.45 12.41
N PHE A 447 12.95 -18.14 12.42
CA PHE A 447 11.80 -17.82 11.56
C PHE A 447 11.13 -16.51 11.99
N VAL A 448 10.94 -15.58 11.04
CA VAL A 448 10.35 -14.25 11.28
C VAL A 448 9.20 -13.95 10.29
N GLY A 449 8.38 -14.97 10.01
CA GLY A 449 7.18 -14.87 9.19
C GLY A 449 7.32 -15.48 7.79
N GLY A 450 6.19 -15.78 7.16
CA GLY A 450 6.14 -16.52 5.90
C GLY A 450 4.74 -17.03 5.56
N LYS A 451 4.59 -17.71 4.44
CA LYS A 451 3.33 -18.36 4.07
C LYS A 451 3.61 -19.69 3.39
N VAL A 452 2.90 -20.74 3.80
CA VAL A 452 2.80 -22.00 3.03
C VAL A 452 1.55 -22.03 2.14
N GLY A 453 1.61 -22.89 1.12
CA GLY A 453 0.46 -23.35 0.33
C GLY A 453 0.68 -24.76 -0.21
N GLU A 454 -0.41 -25.44 -0.57
CA GLU A 454 -0.35 -26.73 -1.24
C GLU A 454 -1.62 -26.94 -2.09
N THR A 455 -1.47 -27.37 -3.34
CA THR A 455 -2.56 -27.93 -4.17
C THR A 455 -2.00 -28.98 -5.13
N LEU A 456 -2.88 -29.83 -5.69
CA LEU A 456 -2.51 -30.81 -6.73
C LEU A 456 -1.89 -30.20 -8.00
N ALA A 457 -2.03 -28.89 -8.22
CA ALA A 457 -1.45 -28.18 -9.36
C ALA A 457 -0.17 -27.40 -9.01
N ALA A 458 0.04 -27.08 -7.73
CA ALA A 458 1.15 -26.26 -7.25
C ALA A 458 2.28 -27.05 -6.57
N GLY A 459 2.04 -28.32 -6.22
CA GLY A 459 2.86 -29.04 -5.25
C GLY A 459 2.85 -28.32 -3.90
N LYS A 460 3.91 -28.47 -3.11
CA LYS A 460 4.13 -27.63 -1.92
C LYS A 460 4.82 -26.33 -2.32
N THR A 461 4.30 -25.23 -1.79
CA THR A 461 4.82 -23.87 -2.00
C THR A 461 5.13 -23.22 -0.65
N SER A 462 6.18 -22.40 -0.57
CA SER A 462 6.41 -21.52 0.58
C SER A 462 7.10 -20.21 0.21
N ILE A 463 6.87 -19.22 1.05
CA ILE A 463 7.76 -18.09 1.30
C ILE A 463 8.09 -18.13 2.79
N SER A 464 9.34 -18.00 3.20
CA SER A 464 9.71 -17.85 4.62
C SER A 464 10.85 -16.85 4.79
N LEU A 465 10.84 -16.12 5.90
CA LEU A 465 11.91 -15.20 6.28
C LEU A 465 12.66 -15.76 7.49
N HIS A 466 13.98 -15.67 7.45
CA HIS A 466 14.87 -16.24 8.48
C HIS A 466 15.99 -15.26 8.83
N GLU A 467 16.24 -15.00 10.12
CA GLU A 467 17.38 -14.20 10.58
C GLU A 467 18.63 -15.04 10.83
N VAL A 468 19.72 -14.73 10.13
CA VAL A 468 20.98 -15.49 10.23
C VAL A 468 22.17 -14.57 10.46
N GLU A 469 23.16 -15.06 11.23
CA GLU A 469 24.42 -14.33 11.43
C GLU A 469 25.41 -14.67 10.31
N LEU A 470 25.64 -13.70 9.42
CA LEU A 470 26.61 -13.77 8.32
C LEU A 470 27.70 -12.72 8.57
N GLN A 471 28.95 -13.16 8.67
CA GLN A 471 30.13 -12.31 8.90
C GLN A 471 30.01 -11.35 10.11
N GLY A 472 29.34 -11.78 11.19
CA GLY A 472 29.09 -10.97 12.39
C GLY A 472 27.98 -9.92 12.23
N GLN A 473 27.10 -10.06 11.23
CA GLN A 473 25.90 -9.25 11.07
C GLN A 473 24.66 -10.14 11.04
N VAL A 474 23.61 -9.77 11.75
CA VAL A 474 22.27 -10.37 11.57
C VAL A 474 21.69 -9.87 10.25
N ARG A 475 21.31 -10.81 9.38
CA ARG A 475 20.71 -10.59 8.06
C ARG A 475 19.40 -11.34 8.00
N THR A 476 18.30 -10.70 7.59
CA THR A 476 17.10 -11.46 7.24
C THR A 476 17.21 -11.93 5.79
N LEU A 477 17.13 -13.25 5.59
CA LEU A 477 16.98 -13.86 4.28
C LEU A 477 15.51 -14.15 4.01
N ILE A 478 15.13 -14.14 2.74
CA ILE A 478 13.89 -14.72 2.25
C ILE A 478 14.21 -15.99 1.46
N VAL A 479 13.46 -17.05 1.71
CA VAL A 479 13.45 -18.30 0.96
C VAL A 479 12.10 -18.43 0.26
N ILE A 480 12.08 -18.83 -1.01
CA ILE A 480 10.86 -19.11 -1.78
C ILE A 480 11.01 -20.46 -2.47
N ILE A 481 10.01 -21.33 -2.33
CA ILE A 481 9.93 -22.67 -2.89
C ILE A 481 8.60 -22.83 -3.63
N LEU A 482 8.59 -23.37 -4.85
CA LEU A 482 7.37 -23.72 -5.59
C LEU A 482 7.52 -25.11 -6.22
N GLY A 483 6.46 -25.93 -6.21
CA GLY A 483 6.45 -27.26 -6.83
C GLY A 483 7.18 -28.36 -6.06
N SER A 484 7.45 -28.19 -4.77
CA SER A 484 8.24 -29.13 -3.96
C SER A 484 7.43 -30.34 -3.44
N ASP A 485 8.11 -31.46 -3.21
CA ASP A 485 7.63 -32.61 -2.43
C ASP A 485 8.06 -32.54 -0.94
N ASP A 486 9.22 -31.94 -0.63
CA ASP A 486 9.78 -31.74 0.72
C ASP A 486 10.27 -30.30 0.93
N ARG A 487 9.29 -29.39 1.01
CA ARG A 487 9.46 -27.95 1.26
C ARG A 487 10.39 -27.66 2.44
N THR A 488 10.32 -28.44 3.52
CA THR A 488 11.10 -28.20 4.74
C THR A 488 12.56 -28.62 4.55
N GLY A 489 12.81 -29.76 3.90
CA GLY A 489 14.15 -30.17 3.47
C GLY A 489 14.82 -29.15 2.54
N ASP A 490 14.08 -28.57 1.60
CA ASP A 490 14.59 -27.53 0.68
C ASP A 490 15.01 -26.25 1.44
N VAL A 491 14.15 -25.75 2.34
CA VAL A 491 14.43 -24.53 3.14
C VAL A 491 15.67 -24.73 4.00
N VAL A 492 15.79 -25.86 4.71
CA VAL A 492 16.99 -26.20 5.49
C VAL A 492 18.23 -26.22 4.60
N THR A 493 18.16 -26.90 3.45
CA THR A 493 19.29 -27.02 2.51
C THR A 493 19.76 -25.68 1.95
N LEU A 494 18.84 -24.73 1.68
CA LEU A 494 19.19 -23.38 1.23
C LEU A 494 19.81 -22.53 2.33
N LEU A 495 19.29 -22.61 3.57
CA LEU A 495 19.87 -21.92 4.73
C LEU A 495 21.26 -22.49 5.07
N GLU A 496 21.44 -23.82 5.02
CA GLU A 496 22.75 -24.46 5.19
C GLU A 496 23.73 -24.07 4.07
N TYR A 497 23.29 -24.00 2.82
CA TYR A 497 24.13 -23.53 1.70
C TYR A 497 24.66 -22.10 1.96
N VAL A 498 23.81 -21.20 2.46
CA VAL A 498 24.22 -19.84 2.80
C VAL A 498 25.12 -19.80 4.03
N GLN A 499 24.80 -20.50 5.11
CA GLN A 499 25.61 -20.49 6.33
C GLN A 499 27.00 -21.10 6.11
N ASN A 500 27.09 -22.21 5.37
CA ASN A 500 28.38 -22.85 5.04
C ASN A 500 29.30 -21.96 4.19
N ARG A 501 28.74 -21.01 3.42
CA ARG A 501 29.48 -20.14 2.51
C ARG A 501 29.78 -18.75 3.07
N PHE A 502 28.84 -18.16 3.81
CA PHE A 502 28.86 -16.75 4.23
C PHE A 502 28.84 -16.56 5.76
N GLY A 503 28.66 -17.63 6.55
CA GLY A 503 28.63 -17.62 8.01
C GLY A 503 30.01 -17.60 8.69
N ARG A 504 31.01 -16.93 8.11
CA ARG A 504 32.39 -16.82 8.64
C ARG A 504 32.96 -15.42 8.46
#